data_AF-M2N283-F1
#
_entry.id   AF-M2N283-F1
#
_cell.length_a   1.000
_cell.length_b   1.000
_cell.length_c   1.000
_cell.angle_alpha   90.00
_cell.angle_beta   90.00
_cell.angle_gamma   90.00
#
_symmetry.space_group_name_H-M   'P 1'
#
loop_
_entity.id
_entity.type
_entity.pdbx_description
1 polymer ?
#
loop_
_entity_poly.entity_id
_entity_poly.type
_entity_poly.pdbx_seq_one_letter_code
_entity_poly.pdbx_strand_id
1 'polypeptide(L)'
;MAITNGKVAPVRKLKILMIHGYTQSGHSFEIKTKALKKSLEKHFPTAPKPGHLRQYPGGLELVYPTAPLRLDVTDIPGFDVDGDKESPEAYGWWRRKGDGEPYTYEGMEQGLARLAQVLKDEGPFDGAIGFSQGGAAAGMLASLLETGRREAFEAAQSKGGMRYPDPFVQDTGFIEEVIHAPLRFAVSYSGFGASTNALYQAFYEPKIRTPMCHFLGSVDTVVEEARSLRLVDACIHGRGKEGGVPRVIYHPGGHFLPSSQKQYVAALVAFIREVLGETDQAASNGKQEQKVEDMDVPF
;
A
#
# COMPACT_ATOMS: atom_id res chain seq x y z
N MET A 1 -20.01 -1.06 40.84
CA MET A 1 -20.64 -0.64 39.57
C MET A 1 -20.27 0.80 39.32
N ALA A 2 -19.44 1.08 38.32
CA ALA A 2 -19.19 2.43 37.84
C ALA A 2 -19.56 2.44 36.36
N ILE A 3 -20.76 2.96 36.07
CA ILE A 3 -21.31 3.09 34.72
C ILE A 3 -20.89 4.48 34.25
N THR A 4 -19.77 4.56 33.54
CA THR A 4 -19.36 5.80 32.86
C THR A 4 -20.02 5.83 31.48
N ASN A 5 -20.98 6.75 31.30
CA ASN A 5 -21.58 7.21 30.04
C ASN A 5 -21.46 6.24 28.84
N GLY A 6 -22.49 5.43 28.63
CA GLY A 6 -22.59 4.35 27.64
C GLY A 6 -22.52 4.74 26.16
N LYS A 7 -21.41 5.33 25.71
CA LYS A 7 -20.95 5.20 24.33
C LYS A 7 -19.97 4.02 24.29
N VAL A 8 -20.43 2.88 23.80
CA VAL A 8 -19.56 1.75 23.46
C VAL A 8 -18.51 2.28 22.48
N ALA A 9 -17.23 2.23 22.85
CA ALA A 9 -16.16 2.63 21.94
C ALA A 9 -16.31 1.85 20.61
N PRO A 10 -16.15 2.51 19.45
CA PRO A 10 -16.31 1.83 18.18
C PRO A 10 -15.36 0.63 18.10
N VAL A 11 -15.89 -0.51 17.65
CA VAL A 11 -15.13 -1.76 17.56
C VAL A 11 -13.98 -1.56 16.56
N ARG A 12 -12.74 -1.74 17.02
CA ARG A 12 -11.54 -1.51 16.21
C ARG A 12 -11.55 -2.37 14.95
N LYS A 13 -11.28 -1.75 13.80
CA LYS A 13 -11.16 -2.41 12.49
C LYS A 13 -9.73 -2.29 11.96
N LEU A 14 -9.32 -3.25 11.12
CA LEU A 14 -8.11 -3.17 10.33
C LEU A 14 -8.37 -2.16 9.21
N LYS A 15 -7.81 -0.96 9.29
CA LYS A 15 -8.09 0.10 8.33
C LYS A 15 -6.95 0.22 7.31
N ILE A 16 -7.28 0.07 6.03
CA ILE A 16 -6.29 0.07 4.93
C ILE A 16 -6.61 1.17 3.93
N LEU A 17 -5.60 1.98 3.62
CA LEU A 17 -5.67 3.01 2.59
C LEU A 17 -5.41 2.41 1.21
N MET A 18 -6.34 2.58 0.27
CA MET A 18 -6.28 2.01 -1.08
C MET A 18 -5.97 3.10 -2.11
N ILE A 19 -4.72 3.13 -2.59
CA ILE A 19 -4.19 4.22 -3.44
C ILE A 19 -4.19 3.81 -4.92
N HIS A 20 -4.99 4.48 -5.74
CA HIS A 20 -5.16 4.13 -7.15
C HIS A 20 -3.99 4.54 -8.04
N GLY A 21 -3.93 3.98 -9.25
CA GLY A 21 -2.92 4.31 -10.27
C GLY A 21 -3.26 5.57 -11.06
N TYR A 22 -2.33 6.00 -11.93
CA TYR A 22 -2.57 7.12 -12.86
C TYR A 22 -3.78 6.81 -13.78
N THR A 23 -4.50 7.86 -14.20
CA THR A 23 -5.75 7.79 -15.00
C THR A 23 -6.93 7.05 -14.33
N GLN A 24 -6.91 6.96 -13.00
CA GLN A 24 -7.99 6.35 -12.21
C GLN A 24 -8.53 7.34 -11.18
N SER A 25 -9.63 6.98 -10.55
CA SER A 25 -10.20 7.61 -9.34
C SER A 25 -10.36 6.58 -8.23
N GLY A 26 -10.58 7.03 -6.99
CA GLY A 26 -10.88 6.16 -5.86
C GLY A 26 -12.07 5.24 -6.14
N HIS A 27 -13.15 5.79 -6.70
CA HIS A 27 -14.34 5.03 -7.09
C HIS A 27 -14.03 3.95 -8.14
N SER A 28 -13.32 4.31 -9.22
CA SER A 28 -12.94 3.34 -10.26
C SER A 28 -12.02 2.23 -9.72
N PHE A 29 -11.15 2.55 -8.76
CA PHE A 29 -10.24 1.60 -8.14
C PHE A 29 -10.96 0.66 -7.18
N GLU A 30 -11.96 1.15 -6.44
CA GLU A 30 -12.86 0.31 -5.64
C GLU A 30 -13.59 -0.70 -6.52
N ILE A 31 -14.13 -0.27 -7.66
CA ILE A 31 -14.79 -1.17 -8.63
C ILE A 31 -13.79 -2.22 -9.15
N LYS A 32 -12.60 -1.81 -9.60
CA LYS A 32 -11.57 -2.73 -10.13
C LYS A 32 -11.08 -3.73 -9.08
N THR A 33 -11.03 -3.33 -7.81
CA THR A 33 -10.56 -4.18 -6.71
C THR A 33 -11.69 -4.89 -5.95
N LYS A 34 -12.93 -4.85 -6.45
CA LYS A 34 -14.10 -5.46 -5.79
C LYS A 34 -13.91 -6.95 -5.43
N ALA A 35 -13.27 -7.73 -6.32
CA ALA A 35 -12.97 -9.13 -6.05
C ALA A 35 -11.94 -9.32 -4.93
N LEU A 36 -10.95 -8.43 -4.86
CA LEU A 36 -9.96 -8.41 -3.79
C LEU A 36 -10.63 -8.03 -2.47
N LYS A 37 -11.43 -6.95 -2.46
CA LYS A 37 -12.18 -6.47 -1.29
C LYS A 37 -12.99 -7.61 -0.66
N LYS A 38 -13.82 -8.30 -1.46
CA LYS A 38 -14.60 -9.47 -0.99
C LYS A 38 -13.71 -10.58 -0.43
N SER A 39 -12.58 -10.84 -1.09
CA SER A 39 -11.62 -11.85 -0.60
C SER A 39 -11.01 -11.45 0.74
N LEU A 40 -10.60 -10.19 0.91
CA LEU A 40 -10.01 -9.69 2.15
C LEU A 40 -11.05 -9.65 3.29
N GLU A 41 -12.29 -9.22 3.03
CA GLU A 41 -13.39 -9.26 4.01
C GLU A 41 -13.67 -10.69 4.51
N LYS A 42 -13.51 -11.69 3.65
CA LYS A 42 -13.63 -13.10 4.03
C LYS A 42 -12.45 -13.56 4.92
N HIS A 43 -11.23 -13.09 4.64
CA HIS A 43 -10.04 -13.47 5.40
C HIS A 43 -9.83 -12.65 6.67
N PHE A 44 -10.43 -11.47 6.78
CA PHE A 44 -10.40 -10.59 7.95
C PHE A 44 -11.84 -10.25 8.41
N PRO A 45 -12.63 -11.28 8.78
CA PRO A 45 -14.03 -11.08 9.13
C PRO A 45 -14.18 -10.42 10.50
N THR A 46 -15.39 -9.93 10.79
CA THR A 46 -15.77 -9.43 12.12
C THR A 46 -15.79 -10.58 13.15
N ALA A 47 -15.39 -10.31 14.38
CA ALA A 47 -15.55 -11.24 15.49
C ALA A 47 -17.04 -11.60 15.69
N PRO A 48 -17.37 -12.83 16.15
CA PRO A 48 -16.46 -13.92 16.50
C PRO A 48 -16.18 -14.89 15.33
N LYS A 49 -16.37 -14.48 14.07
CA LYS A 49 -16.21 -15.40 12.92
C LYS A 49 -14.80 -16.01 12.90
N PRO A 50 -14.65 -17.31 12.55
CA PRO A 50 -13.34 -17.95 12.44
C PRO A 50 -12.42 -17.16 11.51
N GLY A 51 -11.17 -16.96 11.93
CA GLY A 51 -10.17 -16.18 11.18
C GLY A 51 -10.20 -14.67 11.43
N HIS A 52 -11.10 -14.13 12.26
CA HIS A 52 -11.00 -12.72 12.67
C HIS A 52 -9.65 -12.44 13.35
N LEU A 53 -9.12 -11.22 13.20
CA LEU A 53 -7.90 -10.79 13.86
C LEU A 53 -8.22 -10.35 15.28
N ARG A 54 -7.47 -10.81 16.29
CA ARG A 54 -7.75 -10.50 17.70
C ARG A 54 -7.67 -9.01 17.98
N GLN A 55 -6.72 -8.32 17.35
CA GLN A 55 -6.53 -6.87 17.46
C GLN A 55 -7.62 -6.06 16.74
N TYR A 56 -8.38 -6.66 15.83
CA TYR A 56 -9.34 -5.98 14.95
C TYR A 56 -10.70 -6.70 14.90
N PRO A 57 -11.42 -6.77 16.04
CA PRO A 57 -12.70 -7.48 16.12
C PRO A 57 -13.79 -6.91 15.19
N GLY A 58 -13.64 -5.69 14.71
CA GLY A 58 -14.54 -5.03 13.78
C GLY A 58 -14.33 -5.43 12.30
N GLY A 59 -13.37 -6.31 12.01
CA GLY A 59 -13.05 -6.77 10.66
C GLY A 59 -12.25 -5.74 9.87
N LEU A 60 -12.50 -5.67 8.56
CA LEU A 60 -11.76 -4.85 7.60
C LEU A 60 -12.50 -3.56 7.24
N GLU A 61 -11.76 -2.47 7.07
CA GLU A 61 -12.22 -1.24 6.44
C GLU A 61 -11.23 -0.78 5.38
N LEU A 62 -11.72 -0.54 4.16
CA LEU A 62 -10.91 -0.06 3.03
C LEU A 62 -11.37 1.34 2.65
N VAL A 63 -10.42 2.27 2.52
CA VAL A 63 -10.69 3.67 2.11
C VAL A 63 -10.04 3.95 0.77
N TYR A 64 -10.81 4.49 -0.18
CA TYR A 64 -10.39 4.72 -1.56
C TYR A 64 -10.42 6.22 -1.91
N PRO A 65 -9.39 7.01 -1.54
CA PRO A 65 -9.35 8.41 -1.92
C PRO A 65 -9.10 8.58 -3.43
N THR A 66 -9.63 9.66 -4.00
CA THR A 66 -9.27 10.13 -5.34
C THR A 66 -8.11 11.13 -5.25
N ALA A 67 -7.13 10.97 -6.15
CA ALA A 67 -6.00 11.87 -6.31
C ALA A 67 -6.46 13.27 -6.75
N PRO A 68 -5.71 14.33 -6.41
CA PRO A 68 -6.21 15.70 -6.55
C PRO A 68 -6.05 16.27 -7.97
N LEU A 69 -5.14 15.73 -8.78
CA LEU A 69 -4.89 16.26 -10.12
C LEU A 69 -5.85 15.61 -11.11
N ARG A 70 -6.85 16.37 -11.56
CA ARG A 70 -7.62 16.00 -12.74
C ARG A 70 -6.72 16.07 -13.97
N LEU A 71 -6.76 15.03 -14.79
CA LEU A 71 -5.93 14.88 -15.99
C LEU A 71 -6.69 15.35 -17.21
N ASP A 72 -6.00 16.07 -18.09
CA ASP A 72 -6.52 16.44 -19.41
C ASP A 72 -6.27 15.31 -20.41
N VAL A 73 -6.92 15.34 -21.57
CA VAL A 73 -6.74 14.31 -22.62
C VAL A 73 -5.27 14.18 -23.03
N THR A 74 -4.54 15.31 -23.08
CA THR A 74 -3.10 15.37 -23.38
C THR A 74 -2.22 14.69 -22.33
N ASP A 75 -2.74 14.50 -21.11
CA ASP A 75 -2.04 13.80 -20.04
C ASP A 75 -2.25 12.27 -20.10
N ILE A 76 -3.16 11.78 -20.95
CA ILE A 76 -3.54 10.36 -21.01
C ILE A 76 -2.78 9.68 -22.16
N PRO A 77 -1.87 8.73 -21.86
CA PRO A 77 -1.13 8.01 -22.91
C PRO A 77 -2.08 7.25 -23.86
N GLY A 78 -1.92 7.45 -25.17
CA GLY A 78 -2.62 6.69 -26.20
C GLY A 78 -4.03 7.17 -26.55
N PHE A 79 -4.43 8.39 -26.17
CA PHE A 79 -5.66 9.03 -26.64
C PHE A 79 -5.39 9.98 -27.81
N ASP A 80 -6.02 9.74 -28.96
CA ASP A 80 -6.06 10.66 -30.09
C ASP A 80 -7.12 11.75 -29.86
N VAL A 81 -6.80 12.99 -30.26
CA VAL A 81 -7.59 14.21 -30.01
C VAL A 81 -8.85 14.35 -30.89
N ASP A 82 -9.21 13.34 -31.67
CA ASP A 82 -10.36 13.40 -32.57
C ASP A 82 -11.64 12.82 -31.94
N GLY A 83 -12.31 13.63 -31.12
CA GLY A 83 -13.71 13.38 -30.77
C GLY A 83 -14.20 14.18 -29.57
N ASP A 84 -15.21 15.04 -29.80
CA ASP A 84 -16.05 15.65 -28.76
C ASP A 84 -16.62 14.57 -27.82
N LYS A 85 -15.98 14.37 -26.67
CA LYS A 85 -16.51 13.60 -25.53
C LYS A 85 -15.96 14.19 -24.24
N GLU A 86 -16.84 14.35 -23.24
CA GLU A 86 -16.52 14.80 -21.89
C GLU A 86 -15.14 14.31 -21.41
N SER A 87 -14.32 15.22 -20.84
CA SER A 87 -13.03 14.88 -20.24
C SER A 87 -13.20 13.67 -19.32
N PRO A 88 -12.51 12.53 -19.58
CA PRO A 88 -12.58 11.35 -18.74
C PRO A 88 -12.35 11.74 -17.28
N GLU A 89 -13.06 11.11 -16.34
CA GLU A 89 -12.76 11.24 -14.90
C GLU A 89 -11.45 10.51 -14.55
N ALA A 90 -10.34 11.05 -15.06
CA ALA A 90 -9.00 10.54 -14.90
C ALA A 90 -8.23 11.43 -13.92
N TYR A 91 -7.61 10.82 -12.91
CA TYR A 91 -6.83 11.54 -11.92
C TYR A 91 -5.43 10.95 -11.75
N GLY A 92 -4.52 11.79 -11.28
CA GLY A 92 -3.14 11.42 -10.95
C GLY A 92 -2.70 12.04 -9.62
N TRP A 93 -1.78 11.35 -8.94
CA TRP A 93 -1.10 11.88 -7.74
C TRP A 93 -0.01 12.87 -8.09
N TRP A 94 0.55 12.75 -9.30
CA TRP A 94 1.51 13.66 -9.92
C TRP A 94 1.57 13.39 -11.42
N ARG A 95 2.14 14.32 -12.20
CA ARG A 95 2.48 14.14 -13.61
C ARG A 95 3.99 13.95 -13.76
N ARG A 96 4.43 13.04 -14.62
CA ARG A 96 5.86 12.93 -14.96
C ARG A 96 6.25 14.08 -15.90
N LYS A 97 7.36 14.76 -15.60
CA LYS A 97 7.98 15.75 -16.49
C LYS A 97 9.38 15.32 -16.89
N GLY A 98 9.58 15.08 -18.18
CA GLY A 98 10.84 14.66 -18.78
C GLY A 98 10.80 13.24 -19.30
N ASP A 99 11.37 13.03 -20.49
CA ASP A 99 11.30 11.76 -21.23
C ASP A 99 12.42 10.78 -20.86
N GLY A 100 13.48 11.26 -20.21
CA GLY A 100 14.61 10.47 -19.71
C GLY A 100 14.83 10.62 -18.20
N GLU A 101 15.65 9.76 -17.62
CA GLU A 101 16.07 9.81 -16.21
C GLU A 101 17.35 10.67 -16.05
N PRO A 102 17.41 11.62 -15.10
CA PRO A 102 16.40 11.97 -14.10
C PRO A 102 15.25 12.82 -14.66
N TYR A 103 14.04 12.55 -14.19
CA TYR A 103 12.83 13.33 -14.45
C TYR A 103 12.22 13.83 -13.15
N THR A 104 11.23 14.72 -13.24
CA THR A 104 10.54 15.28 -12.07
C THR A 104 9.05 14.92 -12.05
N TYR A 105 8.41 15.12 -10.89
CA TYR A 105 7.00 14.88 -10.68
C TYR A 105 6.30 16.21 -10.40
N GLU A 106 5.63 16.74 -11.41
CA GLU A 106 4.80 17.92 -11.26
C GLU A 106 3.55 17.58 -10.48
N GLY A 107 3.29 18.34 -9.44
CA GLY A 107 2.08 18.23 -8.63
C GLY A 107 2.12 17.15 -7.53
N MET A 108 3.31 16.62 -7.23
CA MET A 108 3.50 15.65 -6.15
C MET A 108 3.13 16.25 -4.78
N GLU A 109 3.37 17.54 -4.58
CA GLU A 109 3.02 18.27 -3.37
C GLU A 109 1.51 18.26 -3.09
N GLN A 110 0.65 18.43 -4.11
CA GLN A 110 -0.79 18.31 -3.93
C GLN A 110 -1.19 16.86 -3.67
N GLY A 111 -0.57 15.89 -4.38
CA GLY A 111 -0.79 14.47 -4.14
C GLY A 111 -0.50 14.05 -2.69
N LEU A 112 0.66 14.47 -2.17
CA LEU A 112 1.07 14.25 -0.78
C LEU A 112 0.15 14.98 0.21
N ALA A 113 -0.22 16.24 -0.08
CA ALA A 113 -1.18 16.98 0.75
C ALA A 113 -2.54 16.28 0.82
N ARG A 114 -3.02 15.71 -0.30
CA ARG A 114 -4.28 14.94 -0.32
C ARG A 114 -4.18 13.68 0.53
N LEU A 115 -3.08 12.95 0.47
CA LEU A 115 -2.86 11.77 1.32
C LEU A 115 -2.79 12.16 2.81
N ALA A 116 -2.07 13.23 3.15
CA ALA A 116 -2.01 13.76 4.50
C ALA A 116 -3.39 14.15 5.04
N GLN A 117 -4.23 14.79 4.20
CA GLN A 117 -5.61 15.12 4.57
C GLN A 117 -6.43 13.86 4.88
N VAL A 118 -6.33 12.82 4.05
CA VAL A 118 -7.05 11.55 4.27
C VAL A 118 -6.56 10.85 5.55
N LEU A 119 -5.26 10.88 5.85
CA LEU A 119 -4.73 10.34 7.11
C LEU A 119 -5.33 11.06 8.33
N LYS A 120 -5.50 12.39 8.27
CA LYS A 120 -6.07 13.19 9.36
C LYS A 120 -7.57 12.97 9.52
N ASP A 121 -8.30 12.93 8.41
CA ASP A 121 -9.77 12.86 8.42
C ASP A 121 -10.30 11.45 8.70
N GLU A 122 -9.59 10.43 8.20
CA GLU A 122 -10.06 9.05 8.19
C GLU A 122 -9.15 8.10 8.95
N GLY A 123 -8.00 8.56 9.46
CA GLY A 123 -7.09 7.73 10.25
C GLY A 123 -7.64 7.31 11.62
N PRO A 124 -6.88 6.49 12.36
CA PRO A 124 -5.60 5.93 11.96
C PRO A 124 -5.74 4.76 10.97
N PHE A 125 -4.79 4.65 10.06
CA PHE A 125 -4.62 3.54 9.12
C PHE A 125 -3.55 2.57 9.62
N ASP A 126 -3.80 1.27 9.50
CA ASP A 126 -2.82 0.24 9.84
C ASP A 126 -1.86 -0.05 8.66
N GLY A 127 -2.31 0.15 7.42
CA GLY A 127 -1.48 -0.05 6.25
C GLY A 127 -2.02 0.62 4.99
N ALA A 128 -1.21 0.59 3.93
CA ALA A 128 -1.57 1.11 2.62
C ALA A 128 -1.36 0.07 1.52
N ILE A 129 -2.27 0.00 0.55
CA ILE A 129 -2.16 -0.84 -0.63
C ILE A 129 -2.32 0.06 -1.85
N GLY A 130 -1.33 0.04 -2.74
CA GLY A 130 -1.30 0.90 -3.91
C GLY A 130 -1.09 0.13 -5.22
N PHE A 131 -1.64 0.66 -6.31
CA PHE A 131 -1.41 0.18 -7.67
C PHE A 131 -0.69 1.21 -8.54
N SER A 132 0.33 0.80 -9.30
CA SER A 132 1.07 1.66 -10.24
C SER A 132 1.63 2.92 -9.54
N GLN A 133 1.23 4.12 -9.96
CA GLN A 133 1.53 5.37 -9.25
C GLN A 133 1.12 5.32 -7.76
N GLY A 134 0.00 4.70 -7.44
CA GLY A 134 -0.44 4.49 -6.07
C GLY A 134 0.45 3.51 -5.30
N GLY A 135 1.07 2.53 -5.98
CA GLY A 135 2.05 1.62 -5.36
C GLY A 135 3.35 2.32 -4.99
N ALA A 136 3.80 3.25 -5.84
CA ALA A 136 4.90 4.16 -5.52
C ALA A 136 4.54 5.07 -4.33
N ALA A 137 3.33 5.65 -4.36
CA ALA A 137 2.83 6.52 -3.30
C ALA A 137 2.68 5.78 -1.96
N ALA A 138 2.27 4.51 -1.96
CA ALA A 138 2.19 3.70 -0.74
C ALA A 138 3.57 3.51 -0.08
N GLY A 139 4.62 3.31 -0.87
CA GLY A 139 6.00 3.26 -0.35
C GLY A 139 6.50 4.60 0.17
N MET A 140 6.25 5.69 -0.56
CA MET A 140 6.57 7.04 -0.09
C MET A 140 5.83 7.39 1.21
N LEU A 141 4.55 7.03 1.30
CA LEU A 141 3.73 7.27 2.48
C LEU A 141 4.24 6.49 3.69
N ALA A 142 4.56 5.20 3.52
CA ALA A 142 5.16 4.39 4.57
C ALA A 142 6.46 5.03 5.08
N SER A 143 7.34 5.44 4.16
CA SER A 143 8.59 6.12 4.46
C SER A 143 8.40 7.42 5.24
N LEU A 144 7.51 8.31 4.77
CA LEU A 144 7.24 9.62 5.37
C LEU A 144 6.79 9.52 6.83
N LEU A 145 6.09 8.44 7.18
CA LEU A 145 5.51 8.22 8.50
C LEU A 145 6.48 7.57 9.50
N GLU A 146 7.68 7.19 9.07
CA GLU A 146 8.69 6.61 9.95
C GLU A 146 9.34 7.65 10.86
N THR A 147 9.61 7.26 12.11
CA THR A 147 10.48 8.01 13.01
C THR A 147 11.87 8.20 12.37
N GLY A 148 12.41 9.42 12.42
CA GLY A 148 13.72 9.73 11.84
C GLY A 148 13.68 10.12 10.36
N ARG A 149 12.51 10.03 9.69
CA ARG A 149 12.41 10.35 8.26
C ARG A 149 12.58 11.85 8.00
N ARG A 150 12.03 12.70 8.87
CA ARG A 150 12.12 14.15 8.71
C ARG A 150 13.56 14.64 8.68
N GLU A 151 14.38 14.13 9.59
CA GLU A 151 15.81 14.42 9.70
C GLU A 151 16.56 13.98 8.44
N ALA A 152 16.15 12.87 7.81
CA ALA A 152 16.71 12.43 6.54
C ALA A 152 16.40 13.40 5.39
N PHE A 153 15.18 13.94 5.34
CA PHE A 153 14.81 15.00 4.39
C PHE A 153 15.60 16.29 4.64
N GLU A 154 15.74 16.71 5.89
CA GLU A 154 16.54 17.88 6.26
C GLU A 154 18.02 17.73 5.87
N ALA A 155 18.62 16.57 6.14
CA ALA A 155 20.00 16.28 5.74
C ALA A 155 20.18 16.27 4.21
N ALA A 156 19.20 15.74 3.47
CA ALA A 156 19.24 15.65 2.01
C ALA A 156 19.12 17.02 1.31
N GLN A 157 18.54 18.04 1.95
CA GLN A 157 18.38 19.38 1.34
C GLN A 157 19.71 20.00 0.90
N SER A 158 20.77 19.82 1.69
CA SER A 158 22.12 20.29 1.34
C SER A 158 22.67 19.68 0.04
N LYS A 159 22.08 18.58 -0.44
CA LYS A 159 22.46 17.83 -1.63
C LYS A 159 21.40 17.91 -2.74
N GLY A 160 20.46 18.86 -2.65
CA GLY A 160 19.39 19.05 -3.64
C GLY A 160 18.15 18.19 -3.40
N GLY A 161 18.02 17.57 -2.21
CA GLY A 161 16.80 16.90 -1.78
C GLY A 161 15.66 17.87 -1.53
N MET A 162 14.42 17.40 -1.69
CA MET A 162 13.24 18.22 -1.35
C MET A 162 13.09 18.38 0.16
N ARG A 163 12.33 19.40 0.58
CA ARG A 163 11.96 19.58 1.99
C ARG A 163 10.99 18.49 2.44
N TYR A 164 10.98 18.16 3.73
CA TYR A 164 9.95 17.29 4.29
C TYR A 164 8.57 17.91 4.03
N PRO A 165 7.55 17.16 3.57
CA PRO A 165 6.29 17.76 3.18
C PRO A 165 5.51 18.33 4.38
N ASP A 166 5.34 19.65 4.43
CA ASP A 166 4.63 20.36 5.52
C ASP A 166 3.27 19.76 5.92
N PRO A 167 2.41 19.25 4.99
CA PRO A 167 1.15 18.62 5.37
C PRO A 167 1.27 17.42 6.33
N PHE A 168 2.46 16.79 6.42
CA PHE A 168 2.75 15.67 7.31
C PHE A 168 3.27 16.08 8.69
N VAL A 169 3.43 17.38 8.93
CA VAL A 169 3.80 17.91 10.24
C VAL A 169 2.54 18.29 11.01
N GLN A 170 2.51 17.90 12.29
CA GLN A 170 1.52 18.32 13.27
C GLN A 170 2.24 19.15 14.33
N ASP A 171 2.01 20.46 14.31
CA ASP A 171 2.49 21.35 15.35
C ASP A 171 1.52 21.30 16.55
N THR A 172 2.02 20.85 17.70
CA THR A 172 1.27 20.80 18.96
C THR A 172 1.44 22.07 19.80
N GLY A 173 2.22 23.05 19.32
CA GLY A 173 2.64 24.25 20.03
C GLY A 173 3.87 24.06 20.92
N PHE A 174 4.31 22.81 21.13
CA PHE A 174 5.49 22.48 21.94
C PHE A 174 6.48 21.58 21.20
N ILE A 175 5.96 20.66 20.40
CA ILE A 175 6.72 19.74 19.56
C ILE A 175 6.03 19.60 18.20
N GLU A 176 6.85 19.43 17.16
CA GLU A 176 6.38 19.09 15.83
C GLU A 176 6.45 17.56 15.66
N GLU A 177 5.29 16.93 15.56
CA GLU A 177 5.16 15.48 15.38
C GLU A 177 4.74 15.14 13.95
N VAL A 178 4.84 13.87 13.58
CA VAL A 178 4.25 13.37 12.34
C VAL A 178 2.75 13.18 12.56
N ILE A 179 1.93 13.58 11.59
CA ILE A 179 0.45 13.57 11.65
C ILE A 179 -0.19 12.20 11.87
N HIS A 180 0.60 11.13 11.79
CA HIS A 180 0.13 9.76 11.86
C HIS A 180 1.29 8.84 12.30
N ALA A 181 1.00 7.83 13.11
CA ALA A 181 1.99 6.82 13.50
C ALA A 181 2.54 6.05 12.27
N PRO A 182 3.73 5.43 12.35
CA PRO A 182 4.21 4.60 11.26
C PRO A 182 3.18 3.54 10.84
N LEU A 183 2.98 3.36 9.53
CA LEU A 183 2.14 2.27 9.03
C LEU A 183 2.75 0.93 9.46
N ARG A 184 1.89 -0.03 9.81
CA ARG A 184 2.33 -1.39 10.13
C ARG A 184 2.83 -2.13 8.89
N PHE A 185 2.30 -1.79 7.72
CA PHE A 185 2.75 -2.34 6.44
C PHE A 185 2.35 -1.46 5.26
N ALA A 186 3.00 -1.69 4.12
CA ALA A 186 2.54 -1.20 2.82
C ALA A 186 2.65 -2.28 1.73
N VAL A 187 1.84 -2.14 0.68
CA VAL A 187 1.83 -3.08 -0.45
C VAL A 187 1.85 -2.31 -1.76
N SER A 188 2.73 -2.73 -2.66
CA SER A 188 2.91 -2.14 -3.98
C SER A 188 2.59 -3.15 -5.07
N TYR A 189 1.51 -2.91 -5.82
CA TYR A 189 1.18 -3.64 -7.05
C TYR A 189 1.67 -2.85 -8.27
N SER A 190 2.62 -3.38 -9.04
CA SER A 190 3.24 -2.69 -10.17
C SER A 190 3.71 -1.25 -9.87
N GLY A 191 4.02 -0.96 -8.60
CA GLY A 191 4.56 0.32 -8.18
C GLY A 191 6.07 0.39 -8.33
N PHE A 192 6.61 1.59 -8.23
CA PHE A 192 8.00 1.89 -8.57
C PHE A 192 8.67 2.83 -7.59
N GLY A 193 10.00 2.77 -7.54
CA GLY A 193 10.82 3.79 -6.90
C GLY A 193 10.80 5.04 -7.77
N ALA A 194 10.78 6.21 -7.12
CA ALA A 194 10.81 7.48 -7.84
C ALA A 194 12.08 7.64 -8.70
N SER A 195 12.11 8.69 -9.51
CA SER A 195 13.28 9.01 -10.32
C SER A 195 14.55 9.08 -9.49
N THR A 196 15.71 8.78 -10.08
CA THR A 196 17.04 8.95 -9.47
C THR A 196 17.42 10.41 -9.20
N ASN A 197 16.53 11.36 -9.46
CA ASN A 197 16.68 12.75 -9.07
C ASN A 197 16.87 12.88 -7.54
N ALA A 198 17.88 13.66 -7.11
CA ALA A 198 18.20 13.90 -5.70
C ALA A 198 17.01 14.40 -4.88
N LEU A 199 16.04 15.07 -5.51
CA LEU A 199 14.78 15.51 -4.91
C LEU A 199 14.09 14.40 -4.11
N TYR A 200 14.11 13.16 -4.61
CA TYR A 200 13.33 12.05 -4.05
C TYR A 200 14.15 11.11 -3.14
N GLN A 201 15.45 11.37 -2.98
CA GLN A 201 16.34 10.45 -2.28
C GLN A 201 15.90 10.16 -0.85
N ALA A 202 15.43 11.18 -0.13
CA ALA A 202 15.06 11.07 1.28
C ALA A 202 13.84 10.16 1.54
N PHE A 203 13.02 9.86 0.52
CA PHE A 203 11.98 8.83 0.63
C PHE A 203 12.54 7.41 0.77
N TYR A 204 13.77 7.17 0.34
CA TYR A 204 14.34 5.83 0.23
C TYR A 204 15.61 5.65 1.04
N GLU A 205 16.24 6.74 1.48
CA GLU A 205 17.41 6.72 2.34
C GLU A 205 17.17 7.54 3.62
N PRO A 206 17.29 6.92 4.82
CA PRO A 206 17.61 5.51 5.05
C PRO A 206 16.53 4.57 4.51
N LYS A 207 16.87 3.30 4.29
CA LYS A 207 15.92 2.28 3.78
C LYS A 207 14.60 2.28 4.56
N ILE A 208 13.51 2.08 3.85
CA ILE A 208 12.14 1.96 4.39
C ILE A 208 12.10 0.76 5.33
N ARG A 209 11.79 1.02 6.59
CA ARG A 209 11.68 0.04 7.67
C ARG A 209 10.30 -0.59 7.77
N THR A 210 9.24 0.15 7.43
CA THR A 210 7.88 -0.39 7.37
C THR A 210 7.87 -1.61 6.44
N PRO A 211 7.40 -2.79 6.89
CA PRO A 211 7.33 -3.97 6.06
C PRO A 211 6.56 -3.71 4.77
N MET A 212 7.17 -4.06 3.63
CA MET A 212 6.55 -3.90 2.32
C MET A 212 6.44 -5.23 1.56
N CYS A 213 5.33 -5.39 0.86
CA CYS A 213 5.09 -6.50 -0.08
C CYS A 213 4.93 -5.95 -1.50
N HIS A 214 5.62 -6.55 -2.47
CA HIS A 214 5.70 -6.07 -3.84
C HIS A 214 5.17 -7.13 -4.80
N PHE A 215 4.18 -6.79 -5.61
CA PHE A 215 3.64 -7.63 -6.67
C PHE A 215 4.08 -7.08 -8.02
N LEU A 216 4.82 -7.88 -8.78
CA LEU A 216 5.40 -7.51 -10.07
C LEU A 216 4.84 -8.39 -11.18
N GLY A 217 4.42 -7.75 -12.28
CA GLY A 217 4.05 -8.44 -13.51
C GLY A 217 5.28 -8.78 -14.34
N SER A 218 5.45 -10.05 -14.72
CA SER A 218 6.61 -10.49 -15.49
C SER A 218 6.63 -9.98 -16.93
N VAL A 219 5.50 -9.45 -17.43
CA VAL A 219 5.36 -8.86 -18.77
C VAL A 219 4.79 -7.43 -18.68
N ASP A 220 5.07 -6.73 -17.58
CA ASP A 220 4.67 -5.33 -17.40
C ASP A 220 5.48 -4.42 -18.34
N THR A 221 4.78 -3.80 -19.31
CA THR A 221 5.37 -2.89 -20.30
C THR A 221 5.15 -1.41 -19.95
N VAL A 222 4.42 -1.11 -18.88
CA VAL A 222 4.12 0.27 -18.45
C VAL A 222 5.13 0.73 -17.42
N VAL A 223 5.48 -0.15 -16.48
CA VAL A 223 6.50 0.11 -15.48
C VAL A 223 7.61 -0.91 -15.66
N GLU A 224 8.75 -0.43 -16.17
CA GLU A 224 9.96 -1.24 -16.29
C GLU A 224 10.34 -1.87 -14.95
N GLU A 225 10.73 -3.15 -14.99
CA GLU A 225 11.06 -3.93 -13.80
C GLU A 225 12.13 -3.25 -12.93
N ALA A 226 13.15 -2.64 -13.54
CA ALA A 226 14.21 -1.94 -12.82
C ALA A 226 13.66 -0.83 -11.90
N ARG A 227 12.58 -0.15 -12.31
CA ARG A 227 11.93 0.89 -11.48
C ARG A 227 11.15 0.27 -10.34
N SER A 228 10.49 -0.86 -10.55
CA SER A 228 9.83 -1.63 -9.48
C SER A 228 10.85 -2.15 -8.46
N LEU A 229 11.93 -2.74 -8.94
CA LEU A 229 13.02 -3.25 -8.11
C LEU A 229 13.74 -2.15 -7.33
N ARG A 230 13.80 -0.92 -7.85
CA ARG A 230 14.32 0.24 -7.09
C ARG A 230 13.54 0.47 -5.79
N LEU A 231 12.22 0.34 -5.80
CA LEU A 231 11.42 0.43 -4.58
C LEU A 231 11.66 -0.78 -3.67
N VAL A 232 11.75 -1.98 -4.23
CA VAL A 232 12.07 -3.21 -3.47
C VAL A 232 13.41 -3.05 -2.74
N ASP A 233 14.44 -2.57 -3.43
CA ASP A 233 15.79 -2.44 -2.90
C ASP A 233 15.92 -1.33 -1.85
N ALA A 234 15.00 -0.36 -1.88
CA ALA A 234 14.87 0.68 -0.86
C ALA A 234 14.22 0.19 0.44
N CYS A 235 13.64 -1.01 0.49
CA CYS A 235 13.06 -1.58 1.70
C CYS A 235 14.08 -2.43 2.48
N ILE A 236 14.01 -2.40 3.80
CA ILE A 236 14.68 -3.42 4.62
C ILE A 236 14.08 -4.78 4.27
N HIS A 237 14.94 -5.77 4.02
CA HIS A 237 14.52 -7.12 3.61
C HIS A 237 13.63 -7.18 2.36
N GLY A 238 13.63 -6.16 1.49
CA GLY A 238 12.70 -6.08 0.36
C GLY A 238 12.75 -7.26 -0.62
N ARG A 239 13.93 -7.85 -0.85
CA ARG A 239 14.10 -9.09 -1.65
C ARG A 239 14.00 -10.39 -0.83
N GLY A 240 13.82 -10.27 0.47
CA GLY A 240 13.90 -11.37 1.42
C GLY A 240 12.58 -12.09 1.66
N LYS A 241 12.62 -12.90 2.72
CA LYS A 241 11.50 -13.65 3.26
C LYS A 241 11.56 -13.53 4.77
N GLU A 242 10.44 -13.21 5.40
CA GLU A 242 10.33 -13.06 6.84
C GLU A 242 9.11 -13.85 7.32
N GLY A 243 9.25 -14.59 8.43
CA GLY A 243 8.19 -15.47 8.92
C GLY A 243 7.71 -16.52 7.89
N GLY A 244 8.52 -16.83 6.88
CA GLY A 244 8.09 -17.72 5.80
C GLY A 244 7.28 -17.03 4.67
N VAL A 245 7.15 -15.71 4.67
CA VAL A 245 6.41 -14.94 3.68
C VAL A 245 7.35 -14.13 2.78
N PRO A 246 7.32 -14.31 1.44
CA PRO A 246 8.17 -13.55 0.53
C PRO A 246 7.72 -12.08 0.46
N ARG A 247 8.68 -11.16 0.32
CA ARG A 247 8.40 -9.73 0.14
C ARG A 247 8.22 -9.33 -1.33
N VAL A 248 8.63 -10.19 -2.29
CA VAL A 248 8.39 -10.01 -3.73
C VAL A 248 7.60 -11.20 -4.29
N ILE A 249 6.53 -10.91 -5.02
CA ILE A 249 5.66 -11.89 -5.67
C ILE A 249 5.52 -11.54 -7.14
N TYR A 250 5.96 -12.46 -8.00
CA TYR A 250 5.78 -12.34 -9.44
C TYR A 250 4.47 -12.97 -9.90
N HIS A 251 3.79 -12.33 -10.85
CA HIS A 251 2.68 -12.91 -11.60
C HIS A 251 2.95 -12.87 -13.11
N PRO A 252 2.40 -13.82 -13.90
CA PRO A 252 2.71 -13.94 -15.33
C PRO A 252 2.05 -12.85 -16.20
N GLY A 253 1.54 -11.79 -15.57
CA GLY A 253 0.70 -10.77 -16.19
C GLY A 253 1.45 -9.49 -16.53
N GLY A 254 0.78 -8.61 -17.27
CA GLY A 254 1.25 -7.24 -17.54
C GLY A 254 0.93 -6.27 -16.40
N HIS A 255 0.65 -5.01 -16.74
CA HIS A 255 0.39 -3.93 -15.78
C HIS A 255 -1.01 -3.99 -15.15
N PHE A 256 -1.24 -4.91 -14.21
CA PHE A 256 -2.51 -4.99 -13.48
C PHE A 256 -2.36 -5.55 -12.07
N LEU A 257 -3.37 -5.28 -11.23
CA LEU A 257 -3.48 -5.86 -9.89
C LEU A 257 -4.20 -7.22 -9.97
N PRO A 258 -3.58 -8.35 -9.61
CA PRO A 258 -4.23 -9.65 -9.58
C PRO A 258 -5.24 -9.77 -8.44
N SER A 259 -6.48 -9.33 -8.67
CA SER A 259 -7.50 -9.16 -7.62
C SER A 259 -8.30 -10.42 -7.30
N SER A 260 -8.25 -11.46 -8.14
CA SER A 260 -9.12 -12.64 -8.02
C SER A 260 -8.37 -13.97 -8.05
N GLN A 261 -7.11 -13.99 -8.46
CA GLN A 261 -6.31 -15.20 -8.52
C GLN A 261 -5.90 -15.64 -7.11
N LYS A 262 -6.28 -16.87 -6.75
CA LYS A 262 -6.17 -17.39 -5.37
C LYS A 262 -4.76 -17.30 -4.81
N GLN A 263 -3.70 -17.64 -5.58
CA GLN A 263 -2.34 -17.62 -5.06
C GLN A 263 -1.86 -16.20 -4.67
N TYR A 264 -2.23 -15.17 -5.42
CA TYR A 264 -1.77 -13.80 -5.17
C TYR A 264 -2.55 -13.15 -4.02
N VAL A 265 -3.84 -13.45 -3.92
CA VAL A 265 -4.66 -13.07 -2.77
C VAL A 265 -4.14 -13.76 -1.50
N ALA A 266 -3.83 -15.05 -1.56
CA ALA A 266 -3.29 -15.80 -0.42
C ALA A 266 -1.94 -15.24 0.04
N ALA A 267 -1.06 -14.85 -0.91
CA ALA A 267 0.21 -14.21 -0.58
C ALA A 267 0.02 -12.87 0.15
N LEU A 268 -0.91 -12.03 -0.30
CA LEU A 268 -1.25 -10.78 0.39
C LEU A 268 -1.80 -11.04 1.79
N VAL A 269 -2.71 -11.99 1.95
CA VAL A 269 -3.30 -12.33 3.25
C VAL A 269 -2.22 -12.87 4.21
N ALA A 270 -1.33 -13.74 3.72
CA ALA A 270 -0.21 -14.25 4.52
C ALA A 270 0.72 -13.13 4.99
N PHE A 271 1.04 -12.18 4.09
CA PHE A 271 1.82 -10.99 4.43
C PHE A 271 1.15 -10.15 5.52
N ILE A 272 -0.11 -9.77 5.34
CA ILE A 272 -0.84 -8.95 6.32
C ILE A 272 -0.93 -9.68 7.68
N ARG A 273 -1.18 -11.00 7.71
CA ARG A 273 -1.23 -11.74 8.98
C ARG A 273 0.12 -11.79 9.67
N GLU A 274 1.19 -12.00 8.92
CA GLU A 274 2.54 -12.08 9.45
C GLU A 274 2.97 -10.75 10.10
N VAL A 275 2.85 -9.63 9.40
CA VAL A 275 3.20 -8.29 9.94
C VAL A 275 2.32 -7.86 11.10
N LEU A 276 1.09 -8.40 11.19
CA LEU A 276 0.18 -8.14 12.32
C LEU A 276 0.45 -9.05 13.53
N GLY A 277 1.29 -10.09 13.38
CA GLY A 277 1.58 -11.08 14.42
C GLY A 277 0.44 -12.10 14.65
N GLU A 278 -0.42 -12.31 13.65
CA GLU A 278 -1.67 -13.07 13.74
C GLU A 278 -1.63 -14.29 12.78
N THR A 279 -0.58 -15.10 12.90
CA THR A 279 -0.45 -16.37 12.15
C THR A 279 -1.50 -17.38 12.60
N ASP A 280 -2.19 -18.03 11.66
CA ASP A 280 -3.26 -18.99 11.94
C ASP A 280 -2.76 -20.20 12.76
N GLN A 281 -2.80 -20.12 14.10
CA GLN A 281 -2.67 -21.31 14.96
C GLN A 281 -3.84 -22.30 14.81
N ALA A 282 -4.87 -21.95 14.05
CA ALA A 282 -6.00 -22.82 13.77
C ALA A 282 -5.70 -23.91 12.71
N ALA A 283 -4.63 -23.77 11.92
CA ALA A 283 -4.27 -24.77 10.90
C ALA A 283 -3.34 -25.89 11.43
N SER A 284 -2.66 -25.69 12.57
CA SER A 284 -1.71 -26.66 13.13
C SER A 284 -2.32 -27.72 14.05
N ASN A 285 -3.55 -27.52 14.54
CA ASN A 285 -4.21 -28.48 15.45
C ASN A 285 -5.16 -29.47 14.74
N GLY A 286 -5.20 -29.50 13.40
CA GLY A 286 -6.15 -30.31 12.62
C GLY A 286 -5.54 -31.42 11.77
N LYS A 287 -4.22 -31.63 11.79
CA LYS A 287 -3.55 -32.75 11.11
C LYS A 287 -2.70 -33.54 12.10
N GLN A 288 -3.36 -34.32 12.96
CA GLN A 288 -2.76 -35.58 13.39
C GLN A 288 -2.87 -36.52 12.19
N GLU A 289 -1.70 -36.79 11.58
CA GLU A 289 -1.51 -37.81 10.58
C GLU A 289 -1.99 -39.16 11.14
N GLN A 290 -3.10 -39.68 10.61
CA GLN A 290 -3.35 -41.12 10.69
C GLN A 290 -2.30 -41.79 9.80
N LYS A 291 -1.28 -42.38 10.44
CA LYS A 291 -0.32 -43.26 9.78
C LYS A 291 -1.07 -44.43 9.13
N VAL A 292 -0.81 -44.64 7.84
CA VAL A 292 -1.35 -45.73 7.03
C VAL A 292 -0.56 -47.04 7.27
N GLU A 293 -0.25 -47.36 8.53
CA GLU A 293 0.49 -48.58 8.89
C GLU A 293 -0.35 -49.62 9.64
N ASP A 294 -1.63 -49.33 9.97
CA ASP A 294 -2.55 -50.29 10.62
C ASP A 294 -3.78 -50.61 9.75
N MET A 295 -3.57 -51.00 8.48
CA MET A 295 -4.60 -51.71 7.71
C MET A 295 -4.19 -53.18 7.56
N ASP A 296 -4.54 -53.97 8.57
CA ASP A 296 -4.61 -55.43 8.46
C ASP A 296 -5.52 -55.80 7.28
N VAL A 297 -4.93 -56.40 6.26
CA VAL A 297 -5.62 -57.05 5.15
C VAL A 297 -5.88 -58.51 5.52
N PRO A 298 -7.14 -58.95 5.68
CA PRO A 298 -7.44 -60.37 5.71
C PRO A 298 -7.48 -60.93 4.28
N PHE A 299 -6.88 -62.10 4.12
CA PHE A 299 -6.91 -62.96 2.93
C PHE A 299 -8.33 -63.28 2.46
#